data_AF-A0A524KZK6-F1
#
_entry.id   AF-A0A524KZK6-F1
#
_cell.length_a   1.000
_cell.length_b   1.000
_cell.length_c   1.000
_cell.angle_alpha   90.00
_cell.angle_beta   90.00
_cell.angle_gamma   90.00
#
_symmetry.space_group_name_H-M   'P 1'
#
loop_
_entity.id
_entity.type
_entity.pdbx_description
1 polymer ?
#
loop_
_entity_poly.entity_id
_entity_poly.type
_entity_poly.pdbx_seq_one_letter_code
_entity_poly.pdbx_strand_id
1 'polypeptide(L)'
;LANVDVVLGISSEYNLHHVLSGEMRLSDVIVEGPGGIKILPAASGIQSMAELSKGQKLTLLEELNDLNEDFDFVLIDTAAGIAGNVMYFNVAAKEIIVVVTPDPTSLTDAYALIKVMYQNYAVKRFMILANMVEGSHEAGEIYMRLSNAVDHFLNISVDYLGYICSDRKVRTAVRKQRLLVEAYPDSKAGEGLFGVTQELYQRHPEDPEPGTMKFFSGAIVDSNN
;
A
#
# COMPACT_ATOMS: atom_id res chain seq x y z
N LEU A 1 11.61 4.55 5.07
CA LEU A 1 10.75 5.49 5.83
C LEU A 1 9.84 4.63 6.67
N ALA A 2 9.90 4.76 7.99
CA ALA A 2 8.95 4.17 8.91
C ALA A 2 8.08 5.33 9.40
N ASN A 3 6.88 5.46 8.83
CA ASN A 3 5.95 6.53 9.19
C ASN A 3 4.73 5.99 9.96
N VAL A 4 4.41 4.71 9.79
CA VAL A 4 3.28 4.04 10.46
C VAL A 4 3.47 4.03 11.97
N ASP A 5 4.67 3.67 12.43
CA ASP A 5 5.10 3.72 13.83
C ASP A 5 4.99 5.14 14.41
N VAL A 6 5.45 6.16 13.69
CA VAL A 6 5.37 7.56 14.13
C VAL A 6 3.92 8.04 14.23
N VAL A 7 3.09 7.75 13.21
CA VAL A 7 1.69 8.17 13.14
C VAL A 7 0.85 7.50 14.22
N LEU A 8 1.16 6.25 14.58
CA LEU A 8 0.40 5.46 15.56
C LEU A 8 1.01 5.49 16.96
N GLY A 9 2.17 6.11 17.15
CA GLY A 9 2.85 6.17 18.45
C GLY A 9 3.36 4.81 18.92
N ILE A 10 3.73 3.95 17.98
CA ILE A 10 4.25 2.61 18.26
C ILE A 10 5.76 2.68 18.37
N SER A 11 6.29 2.17 19.47
CA SER A 11 7.73 1.97 19.66
C SER A 11 8.04 0.49 19.54
N SER A 12 8.92 0.13 18.61
CA SER A 12 9.43 -1.24 18.50
C SER A 12 10.95 -1.25 18.61
N GLU A 13 11.47 -2.19 19.39
CA GLU A 13 12.92 -2.41 19.51
C GLU A 13 13.48 -3.07 18.24
N TYR A 14 12.68 -3.96 17.63
CA TYR A 14 13.03 -4.68 16.42
C TYR A 14 12.17 -4.23 15.22
N ASN A 15 12.69 -4.46 14.02
CA ASN A 15 12.04 -4.06 12.77
C ASN A 15 12.49 -5.00 11.65
N LEU A 16 11.90 -4.84 10.46
CA LEU A 16 12.16 -5.68 9.29
C LEU A 16 13.66 -5.89 8.98
N HIS A 17 14.54 -4.94 9.28
CA HIS A 17 15.98 -5.13 9.08
C HIS A 17 16.52 -6.34 9.85
N HIS A 18 16.10 -6.54 11.10
CA HIS A 18 16.57 -7.65 11.95
C HIS A 18 16.10 -9.01 11.43
N VAL A 19 14.94 -9.05 10.78
CA VAL A 19 14.47 -10.25 10.08
C VAL A 19 15.35 -10.52 8.86
N LEU A 20 15.60 -9.48 8.06
CA LEU A 20 16.39 -9.58 6.84
C LEU A 20 17.88 -9.85 7.07
N SER A 21 18.40 -9.57 8.27
CA SER A 21 19.75 -9.96 8.69
C SER A 21 19.82 -11.36 9.32
N GLY A 22 18.67 -12.01 9.52
CA GLY A 22 18.56 -13.34 10.16
C GLY A 22 18.71 -13.32 11.68
N GLU A 23 18.60 -12.14 12.31
CA GLU A 23 18.70 -11.97 13.77
C GLU A 23 17.39 -12.35 14.48
N MET A 24 16.25 -12.14 13.83
CA MET A 24 14.91 -12.33 14.40
C MET A 24 13.98 -13.04 13.41
N ARG A 25 12.96 -13.75 13.91
CA ARG A 25 11.85 -14.22 13.07
C ARG A 25 10.86 -13.09 12.84
N LEU A 26 10.09 -13.16 11.76
CA LEU A 26 9.08 -12.16 11.45
C LEU A 26 7.97 -12.12 12.52
N SER A 27 7.57 -13.28 13.05
CA SER A 27 6.59 -13.38 14.15
C SER A 27 6.99 -12.59 15.39
N ASP A 28 8.29 -12.44 15.64
CA ASP A 28 8.83 -11.78 16.83
C ASP A 28 8.95 -10.26 16.66
N VAL A 29 8.80 -9.77 15.43
CA VAL A 29 8.97 -8.36 15.05
C VAL A 29 7.62 -7.68 14.78
N ILE A 30 6.58 -8.46 14.50
CA ILE A 30 5.22 -7.93 14.35
C ILE A 30 4.72 -7.42 15.71
N VAL A 31 4.17 -6.22 15.71
CA VAL A 31 3.64 -5.54 16.90
C VAL A 31 2.14 -5.26 16.75
N GLU A 32 1.43 -5.26 17.86
CA GLU A 32 0.02 -4.85 17.90
C GLU A 32 -0.10 -3.31 17.85
N GLY A 33 -0.94 -2.83 16.96
CA GLY A 33 -1.32 -1.42 16.83
C GLY A 33 -2.75 -1.15 17.27
N PRO A 34 -3.17 0.13 17.25
CA PRO A 34 -4.53 0.53 17.60
C PRO A 34 -5.60 -0.16 16.73
N GLY A 35 -6.75 -0.50 17.32
CA GLY A 35 -7.82 -1.19 16.60
C GLY A 35 -7.54 -2.66 16.27
N GLY A 36 -6.49 -3.26 16.85
CA GLY A 36 -6.13 -4.67 16.66
C GLY A 36 -5.37 -4.95 15.37
N ILE A 37 -4.89 -3.93 14.66
CA ILE A 37 -4.04 -4.13 13.47
C ILE A 37 -2.68 -4.69 13.89
N LYS A 38 -2.18 -5.67 13.14
CA LYS A 38 -0.81 -6.14 13.26
C LYS A 38 0.09 -5.33 12.34
N ILE A 39 1.23 -4.88 12.85
CA ILE A 39 2.14 -3.99 12.12
C ILE A 39 3.51 -4.62 12.06
N LEU A 40 4.10 -4.65 10.87
CA LEU A 40 5.50 -4.96 10.66
C LEU A 40 6.28 -3.64 10.56
N PRO A 41 7.08 -3.25 11.57
CA PRO A 41 7.83 -2.01 11.53
C PRO A 41 8.90 -2.04 10.43
N ALA A 42 8.91 -1.01 9.59
CA ALA A 42 9.98 -0.83 8.60
C ALA A 42 11.25 -0.28 9.27
N ALA A 43 12.40 -0.54 8.65
CA ALA A 43 13.65 0.10 9.05
C ALA A 43 13.67 1.59 8.64
N SER A 44 14.04 2.46 9.58
CA SER A 44 14.21 3.90 9.32
C SER A 44 15.68 4.29 9.31
N GLY A 45 16.10 5.14 8.36
CA GLY A 45 17.46 5.67 8.28
C GLY A 45 18.57 4.69 7.87
N ILE A 46 18.23 3.44 7.56
CA ILE A 46 19.20 2.41 7.18
C ILE A 46 19.35 2.38 5.65
N GLN A 47 20.51 2.77 5.13
CA GLN A 47 20.76 2.84 3.69
C GLN A 47 20.65 1.49 2.98
N SER A 48 21.07 0.39 3.63
CA SER A 48 20.95 -0.96 3.07
C SER A 48 19.49 -1.41 2.87
N MET A 49 18.53 -0.69 3.44
CA MET A 49 17.09 -0.94 3.27
C MET A 49 16.48 -0.14 2.11
N ALA A 50 17.26 0.71 1.43
CA ALA A 50 16.80 1.46 0.27
C ALA A 50 16.51 0.56 -0.94
N GLU A 51 17.28 -0.51 -1.11
CA GLU A 51 17.07 -1.53 -2.14
C GLU A 51 17.39 -2.92 -1.55
N LEU A 52 16.42 -3.82 -1.55
CA LEU A 52 16.58 -5.17 -1.05
C LEU A 52 17.35 -6.02 -2.06
N SER A 53 18.40 -6.69 -1.58
CA SER A 53 19.11 -7.70 -2.35
C SER A 53 18.21 -8.91 -2.66
N LYS A 54 18.61 -9.73 -3.64
CA LYS A 54 17.89 -10.97 -3.96
C LYS A 54 17.78 -11.92 -2.74
N GLY A 55 18.84 -12.01 -1.93
CA GLY A 55 18.84 -12.82 -0.72
C GLY A 55 17.80 -12.32 0.29
N GLN A 56 17.78 -11.01 0.56
CA GLN A 56 16.80 -10.41 1.47
C GLN A 56 15.35 -10.57 0.96
N LYS A 57 15.12 -10.48 -0.35
CA LYS A 57 13.81 -10.74 -0.97
C LYS A 57 13.36 -12.19 -0.73
N LEU A 58 14.28 -13.16 -0.84
CA LEU A 58 14.00 -14.57 -0.55
C LEU A 58 13.71 -14.80 0.95
N THR A 59 14.54 -14.26 1.83
CA THR A 59 14.33 -14.34 3.29
C THR A 59 12.97 -13.77 3.69
N LEU A 60 12.57 -12.64 3.12
CA LEU A 60 11.25 -12.06 3.39
C LEU A 60 10.11 -12.99 2.95
N LEU A 61 10.22 -13.60 1.77
CA LEU A 61 9.23 -14.55 1.27
C LEU A 61 9.14 -15.80 2.15
N GLU A 62 10.28 -16.35 2.58
CA GLU A 62 10.34 -17.50 3.47
C GLU A 62 9.67 -17.19 4.82
N GLU A 63 10.04 -16.07 5.44
CA GLU A 63 9.47 -15.67 6.73
C GLU A 63 7.97 -15.35 6.67
N LEU A 64 7.47 -14.84 5.55
CA LEU A 64 6.03 -14.61 5.37
C LEU A 64 5.26 -15.90 5.11
N ASN A 65 5.87 -16.90 4.48
CA ASN A 65 5.25 -18.22 4.32
C ASN A 65 5.22 -19.02 5.62
N ASP A 66 6.24 -18.85 6.47
CA ASP A 66 6.33 -19.46 7.79
C ASP A 66 5.44 -18.79 8.84
N LEU A 67 4.89 -17.62 8.52
CA LEU A 67 3.99 -16.89 9.39
C LEU A 67 2.65 -17.62 9.48
N ASN A 68 2.48 -18.43 10.53
CA ASN A 68 1.25 -19.16 10.84
C ASN A 68 0.14 -18.23 11.36
N GLU A 69 -0.20 -17.21 10.59
CA GLU A 69 -1.25 -16.23 10.89
C GLU A 69 -2.14 -16.04 9.66
N ASP A 70 -3.44 -16.15 9.87
CA ASP A 70 -4.42 -15.90 8.82
C ASP A 70 -4.76 -14.41 8.80
N PHE A 71 -4.42 -13.73 7.70
CA PHE A 71 -4.78 -12.35 7.46
C PHE A 71 -5.86 -12.26 6.38
N ASP A 72 -6.98 -11.62 6.69
CA ASP A 72 -7.99 -11.28 5.68
C ASP A 72 -7.44 -10.23 4.70
N PHE A 73 -6.66 -9.28 5.20
CA PHE A 73 -6.07 -8.20 4.43
C PHE A 73 -4.63 -7.94 4.86
N VAL A 74 -3.74 -7.76 3.87
CA VAL A 74 -2.39 -7.25 4.08
C VAL A 74 -2.25 -5.93 3.32
N LEU A 75 -2.02 -4.85 4.06
CA LEU A 75 -1.76 -3.53 3.48
C LEU A 75 -0.26 -3.29 3.41
N ILE A 76 0.23 -2.93 2.22
CA ILE A 76 1.64 -2.63 1.99
C ILE A 76 1.77 -1.12 1.75
N ASP A 77 2.27 -0.40 2.75
CA ASP A 77 2.57 1.03 2.63
C ASP A 77 3.93 1.21 1.93
N THR A 78 3.90 1.63 0.67
CA THR A 78 5.11 1.84 -0.12
C THR A 78 5.58 3.28 -0.07
N ALA A 79 6.90 3.50 -0.11
CA ALA A 79 7.45 4.82 -0.31
C ALA A 79 6.99 5.43 -1.66
N ALA A 80 7.08 6.75 -1.79
CA ALA A 80 6.77 7.44 -3.04
C ALA A 80 7.80 7.15 -4.14
N GLY A 81 7.39 7.36 -5.39
CA GLY A 81 8.26 7.27 -6.57
C GLY A 81 8.37 5.87 -7.15
N ILE A 82 9.45 5.62 -7.89
CA ILE A 82 9.63 4.43 -8.73
C ILE A 82 10.89 3.62 -8.39
N ALA A 83 11.34 3.70 -7.13
CA ALA A 83 12.50 2.92 -6.66
C ALA A 83 12.24 1.41 -6.75
N GLY A 84 13.30 0.61 -6.82
CA GLY A 84 13.19 -0.84 -7.04
C GLY A 84 12.38 -1.55 -5.96
N ASN A 85 12.57 -1.19 -4.68
CA ASN A 85 11.72 -1.67 -3.58
C ASN A 85 10.25 -1.28 -3.72
N VAL A 86 9.94 -0.06 -4.18
CA VAL A 86 8.55 0.37 -4.41
C VAL A 86 7.92 -0.49 -5.51
N MET A 87 8.63 -0.70 -6.61
CA MET A 87 8.14 -1.58 -7.69
C MET A 87 7.97 -3.02 -7.22
N TYR A 88 8.94 -3.55 -6.47
CA TYR A 88 8.93 -4.92 -5.95
C TYR A 88 7.68 -5.21 -5.11
N PHE A 89 7.38 -4.33 -4.14
CA PHE A 89 6.22 -4.48 -3.28
C PHE A 89 4.88 -4.23 -3.98
N ASN A 90 4.83 -3.31 -4.95
CA ASN A 90 3.61 -3.09 -5.73
C ASN A 90 3.29 -4.26 -6.66
N VAL A 91 4.29 -4.84 -7.35
CA VAL A 91 4.10 -5.99 -8.25
C VAL A 91 3.70 -7.25 -7.49
N ALA A 92 4.10 -7.34 -6.23
CA ALA A 92 3.76 -8.41 -5.31
C ALA A 92 2.30 -8.39 -4.82
N ALA A 93 1.64 -7.22 -4.86
CA ALA A 93 0.29 -7.05 -4.37
C ALA A 93 -0.75 -7.53 -5.39
N LYS A 94 -1.85 -8.12 -4.91
CA LYS A 94 -2.99 -8.50 -5.77
C LYS A 94 -3.69 -7.27 -6.35
N GLU A 95 -3.72 -6.20 -5.57
CA GLU A 95 -4.42 -4.96 -5.86
C GLU A 95 -3.50 -3.78 -5.57
N ILE A 96 -3.55 -2.75 -6.41
CA ILE A 96 -2.69 -1.57 -6.30
C ILE A 96 -3.57 -0.32 -6.25
N ILE A 97 -3.47 0.41 -5.15
CA ILE A 97 -4.17 1.68 -4.94
C ILE A 97 -3.17 2.82 -5.17
N VAL A 98 -3.40 3.58 -6.23
CA VAL A 98 -2.64 4.80 -6.55
C VAL A 98 -3.37 5.99 -5.94
N VAL A 99 -2.76 6.58 -4.91
CA VAL A 99 -3.29 7.76 -4.23
C VAL A 99 -2.86 9.02 -4.98
N VAL A 100 -3.83 9.84 -5.38
CA VAL A 100 -3.60 11.10 -6.10
C VAL A 100 -4.22 12.27 -5.36
N THR A 101 -3.66 13.46 -5.52
CA THR A 101 -4.17 14.72 -4.94
C THR A 101 -4.51 15.73 -6.05
N PRO A 102 -5.20 16.84 -5.74
CA PRO A 102 -5.41 17.92 -6.70
C PRO A 102 -4.14 18.60 -7.23
N ASP A 103 -2.97 18.30 -6.64
CA ASP A 103 -1.70 18.84 -7.10
C ASP A 103 -1.33 18.28 -8.50
N PRO A 104 -1.04 19.13 -9.51
CA PRO A 104 -0.66 18.66 -10.85
C PRO A 104 0.57 17.73 -10.89
N THR A 105 1.50 17.90 -9.94
CA THR A 105 2.67 17.03 -9.82
C THR A 105 2.28 15.62 -9.37
N SER A 106 1.27 15.49 -8.50
CA SER A 106 0.72 14.20 -8.06
C SER A 106 0.15 13.39 -9.21
N LEU A 107 -0.54 14.03 -10.16
CA LEU A 107 -1.03 13.37 -11.38
C LEU A 107 0.10 12.90 -12.30
N THR A 108 1.15 13.71 -12.42
CA THR A 108 2.32 13.38 -13.26
C THR A 108 3.07 12.18 -12.69
N ASP A 109 3.29 12.16 -11.37
CA ASP A 109 3.97 11.08 -10.68
C ASP A 109 3.14 9.78 -10.69
N ALA A 110 1.83 9.87 -10.50
CA ALA A 110 0.92 8.73 -10.59
C ALA A 110 0.93 8.10 -11.99
N TYR A 111 0.87 8.92 -13.05
CA TYR A 111 0.99 8.42 -14.42
C TYR A 111 2.36 7.77 -14.67
N ALA A 112 3.45 8.37 -14.19
CA ALA A 112 4.79 7.81 -14.33
C ALA A 112 4.92 6.44 -13.64
N LEU A 113 4.37 6.30 -12.42
CA LEU A 113 4.29 5.04 -11.70
C LEU A 113 3.54 3.98 -12.52
N ILE A 114 2.30 4.28 -12.95
CA ILE A 114 1.47 3.38 -13.74
C ILE A 114 2.19 2.96 -15.03
N LYS A 115 2.79 3.92 -15.73
CA LYS A 115 3.55 3.67 -16.97
C LYS A 115 4.71 2.72 -16.74
N VAL A 116 5.53 2.95 -15.71
CA VAL A 116 6.68 2.09 -15.39
C VAL A 116 6.20 0.69 -15.01
N MET A 117 5.15 0.60 -14.19
CA MET A 117 4.57 -0.69 -13.77
C MET A 117 4.01 -1.49 -14.95
N TYR A 118 3.32 -0.83 -15.87
CA TYR A 118 2.82 -1.45 -17.08
C TYR A 118 3.95 -1.91 -18.00
N GLN A 119 4.90 -1.02 -18.30
CA GLN A 119 5.96 -1.30 -19.29
C GLN A 119 6.97 -2.35 -18.81
N ASN A 120 7.33 -2.32 -17.53
CA ASN A 120 8.41 -3.17 -17.01
C ASN A 120 7.90 -4.44 -16.34
N TYR A 121 6.63 -4.46 -15.89
CA TYR A 121 6.08 -5.56 -15.10
C TYR A 121 4.71 -6.05 -15.59
N ALA A 122 4.23 -5.54 -16.73
CA ALA A 122 2.95 -5.92 -17.35
C ALA A 122 1.71 -5.76 -16.45
N VAL A 123 1.78 -4.90 -15.43
CA VAL A 123 0.66 -4.63 -14.54
C VAL A 123 -0.38 -3.77 -15.26
N LYS A 124 -1.64 -4.20 -15.24
CA LYS A 124 -2.74 -3.57 -15.98
C LYS A 124 -3.89 -3.06 -15.11
N ARG A 125 -3.94 -3.45 -13.84
CA ARG A 125 -5.05 -3.13 -12.93
C ARG A 125 -4.57 -2.18 -11.86
N PHE A 126 -5.16 -1.00 -11.82
CA PHE A 126 -4.86 0.05 -10.85
C PHE A 126 -6.17 0.66 -10.37
N MET A 127 -6.25 0.92 -9.07
CA MET A 127 -7.34 1.64 -8.44
C MET A 127 -6.88 3.04 -8.08
N ILE A 128 -7.68 4.05 -8.42
CA ILE A 128 -7.35 5.46 -8.18
C ILE A 128 -8.16 5.96 -6.98
N LEU A 129 -7.44 6.43 -5.96
CA LEU A 129 -8.01 7.08 -4.78
C LEU A 129 -7.66 8.58 -4.79
N ALA A 130 -8.68 9.43 -4.94
CA ALA A 130 -8.49 10.88 -4.88
C ALA A 130 -8.47 11.38 -3.43
N ASN A 131 -7.33 11.79 -2.93
CA ASN A 131 -7.12 12.27 -1.56
C ASN A 131 -7.00 13.80 -1.50
N MET A 132 -7.36 14.38 -0.36
CA MET A 132 -7.30 15.82 -0.08
C MET A 132 -8.12 16.69 -1.03
N VAL A 133 -9.22 16.16 -1.57
CA VAL A 133 -10.14 16.89 -2.45
C VAL A 133 -11.16 17.73 -1.65
N GLU A 134 -11.79 18.70 -2.29
CA GLU A 134 -12.90 19.49 -1.71
C GLU A 134 -14.23 18.70 -1.73
N GLY A 135 -14.38 17.76 -2.68
CA GLY A 135 -15.55 16.91 -2.79
C GLY A 135 -15.55 16.04 -4.05
N SER A 136 -16.69 15.40 -4.32
CA SER A 136 -16.84 14.43 -5.41
C SER A 136 -16.63 15.02 -6.81
N HIS A 137 -17.00 16.29 -7.02
CA HIS A 137 -16.81 16.95 -8.32
C HIS A 137 -15.32 17.05 -8.68
N GLU A 138 -14.50 17.57 -7.77
CA GLU A 138 -13.05 17.69 -7.96
C GLU A 138 -12.39 16.31 -8.07
N ALA A 139 -12.81 15.33 -7.26
CA ALA A 139 -12.34 13.95 -7.37
C ALA A 139 -12.60 13.36 -8.77
N GLY A 140 -13.80 13.59 -9.31
CA GLY A 140 -14.16 13.15 -10.66
C GLY A 140 -13.29 13.79 -11.74
N GLU A 141 -12.98 15.09 -11.63
CA GLU A 141 -12.08 15.75 -12.57
C GLU A 141 -10.66 15.18 -12.54
N ILE A 142 -10.11 14.95 -11.35
CA ILE A 142 -8.76 14.38 -11.17
C ILE A 142 -8.70 12.97 -11.75
N TYR A 143 -9.69 12.14 -11.43
CA TYR A 143 -9.80 10.79 -11.96
C TYR A 143 -9.87 10.79 -13.49
N MET A 144 -10.76 11.59 -14.08
CA MET A 144 -10.92 11.67 -15.54
C MET A 144 -9.62 12.10 -16.24
N ARG A 145 -8.89 13.06 -15.67
CA ARG A 145 -7.60 13.50 -16.23
C ARG A 145 -6.59 12.36 -16.25
N LEU A 146 -6.43 11.63 -15.15
CA LEU A 146 -5.50 10.51 -15.08
C LEU A 146 -5.95 9.36 -15.98
N SER A 147 -7.23 8.97 -15.90
CA SER A 147 -7.81 7.89 -16.70
C SER A 147 -7.63 8.14 -18.20
N ASN A 148 -7.91 9.37 -18.68
CA ASN A 148 -7.73 9.72 -20.09
C ASN A 148 -6.26 9.64 -20.51
N ALA A 149 -5.32 10.04 -19.67
CA ALA A 149 -3.89 9.92 -19.98
C ALA A 149 -3.45 8.45 -20.05
N VAL A 150 -3.89 7.63 -19.09
CA VAL A 150 -3.57 6.19 -19.07
C VAL A 150 -4.17 5.48 -20.28
N ASP A 151 -5.44 5.73 -20.60
CA ASP A 151 -6.10 5.16 -21.78
C ASP A 151 -5.40 5.59 -23.07
N HIS A 152 -5.19 6.89 -23.26
CA HIS A 152 -4.61 7.43 -24.49
C HIS A 152 -3.18 6.95 -24.76
N PHE A 153 -2.33 6.86 -23.73
CA PHE A 153 -0.91 6.55 -23.91
C PHE A 153 -0.54 5.09 -23.66
N LEU A 154 -1.30 4.36 -22.83
CA LEU A 154 -0.98 3.00 -22.43
C LEU A 154 -2.01 1.97 -22.90
N ASN A 155 -3.20 2.42 -23.34
CA ASN A 155 -4.30 1.58 -23.82
C ASN A 155 -4.73 0.54 -22.76
N ILE A 156 -4.79 0.98 -21.50
CA ILE A 156 -5.34 0.24 -20.36
C ILE A 156 -6.31 1.16 -19.60
N SER A 157 -7.24 0.59 -18.86
CA SER A 157 -8.15 1.33 -17.97
C SER A 157 -7.65 1.31 -16.53
N VAL A 158 -8.07 2.30 -15.76
CA VAL A 158 -7.91 2.34 -14.31
C VAL A 158 -9.28 2.39 -13.66
N ASP A 159 -9.40 1.84 -12.46
CA ASP A 159 -10.65 1.82 -11.71
C ASP A 159 -10.71 3.01 -10.77
N TYR A 160 -11.91 3.59 -10.60
CA TYR A 160 -12.14 4.58 -9.55
C TYR A 160 -12.47 3.89 -8.23
N LEU A 161 -11.69 4.17 -7.18
CA LEU A 161 -11.92 3.62 -5.85
C LEU A 161 -12.77 4.52 -4.95
N GLY A 162 -12.70 5.84 -5.16
CA GLY A 162 -13.38 6.82 -4.33
C GLY A 162 -12.51 8.02 -4.03
N TYR A 163 -12.91 8.75 -2.98
CA TYR A 163 -12.22 9.98 -2.58
C TYR A 163 -12.26 10.22 -1.07
N ILE A 164 -11.27 10.98 -0.60
CA ILE A 164 -11.15 11.44 0.79
C ILE A 164 -11.05 12.97 0.77
N CYS A 165 -11.98 13.64 1.45
CA CYS A 165 -11.97 15.09 1.53
C CYS A 165 -10.81 15.63 2.37
N SER A 166 -10.32 16.82 2.01
CA SER A 166 -9.43 17.60 2.85
C SER A 166 -10.09 17.90 4.19
N ASP A 167 -9.48 17.42 5.28
CA ASP A 167 -9.98 17.63 6.63
C ASP A 167 -8.83 17.92 7.60
N ARG A 168 -8.93 19.05 8.32
CA ARG A 168 -7.92 19.46 9.33
C ARG A 168 -7.81 18.45 10.46
N LYS A 169 -8.87 17.69 10.75
CA LYS A 169 -8.91 16.65 11.78
C LYS A 169 -7.88 15.55 11.51
N VAL A 170 -7.52 15.27 10.26
CA VAL A 170 -6.43 14.34 9.90
C VAL A 170 -5.11 14.79 10.53
N ARG A 171 -4.70 16.04 10.28
CA ARG A 171 -3.47 16.61 10.86
C ARG A 171 -3.53 16.64 12.38
N THR A 172 -4.69 16.92 12.96
CA THR A 172 -4.86 16.91 14.42
C THR A 172 -4.76 15.49 14.99
N ALA A 173 -5.29 14.47 14.32
CA ALA A 173 -5.22 13.07 14.75
C ALA A 173 -3.77 12.56 14.70
N VAL A 174 -3.05 12.81 13.59
CA VAL A 174 -1.63 12.48 13.44
C VAL A 174 -0.78 13.11 14.54
N ARG A 175 -0.98 14.41 14.84
CA ARG A 175 -0.26 15.09 15.94
C ARG A 175 -0.55 14.52 17.32
N LYS A 176 -1.73 13.91 17.50
CA LYS A 176 -2.13 13.25 18.75
C LYS A 176 -1.75 11.77 18.76
N GLN A 177 -1.16 11.25 17.69
CA GLN A 177 -0.85 9.83 17.50
C GLN A 177 -2.06 8.94 17.78
N ARG A 178 -3.21 9.32 17.20
CA ARG A 178 -4.47 8.56 17.29
C ARG A 178 -5.05 8.32 15.90
N LEU A 179 -5.75 7.20 15.75
CA LEU A 179 -6.51 6.91 14.54
C LEU A 179 -7.56 8.01 14.31
N LEU A 180 -7.67 8.48 13.07
CA LEU A 180 -8.66 9.50 12.69
C LEU A 180 -10.07 9.05 13.07
N VAL A 181 -10.43 7.81 12.71
CA VAL A 181 -11.76 7.25 12.90
C VAL A 181 -12.11 7.04 14.38
N GLU A 182 -11.11 6.85 15.25
CA GLU A 182 -11.32 6.80 16.70
C GLU A 182 -11.42 8.20 17.31
N ALA A 183 -10.55 9.12 16.90
CA ALA A 183 -10.48 10.46 17.48
C ALA A 183 -11.60 11.38 16.98
N TYR A 184 -12.04 11.19 15.74
CA TYR A 184 -13.02 12.02 15.05
C TYR A 184 -13.88 11.17 14.08
N PRO A 185 -14.80 10.35 14.60
CA PRO A 185 -15.66 9.47 13.79
C PRO A 185 -16.48 10.26 12.77
N ASP A 186 -17.01 11.44 13.15
CA ASP A 186 -17.81 12.32 12.27
C ASP A 186 -16.94 13.31 11.46
N SER A 187 -15.74 12.88 11.03
CA SER A 187 -14.88 13.68 10.16
C SER A 187 -15.20 13.39 8.69
N LYS A 188 -15.08 14.41 7.82
CA LYS A 188 -15.31 14.19 6.38
C LYS A 188 -14.32 13.19 5.79
N ALA A 189 -13.08 13.23 6.28
CA ALA A 189 -12.07 12.26 5.90
C ALA A 189 -12.37 10.85 6.46
N GLY A 190 -12.96 10.73 7.65
CA GLY A 190 -13.42 9.47 8.23
C GLY A 190 -14.57 8.86 7.43
N GLU A 191 -15.56 9.66 7.04
CA GLU A 191 -16.65 9.25 6.14
C GLU A 191 -16.12 8.77 4.78
N GLY A 192 -15.16 9.50 4.20
CA GLY A 192 -14.49 9.10 2.94
C GLY A 192 -13.72 7.79 3.07
N LEU A 193 -12.95 7.60 4.16
CA LEU A 193 -12.27 6.34 4.45
C LEU A 193 -13.26 5.19 4.57
N PHE A 194 -14.38 5.38 5.27
CA PHE A 194 -15.41 4.36 5.40
C PHE A 194 -15.98 3.95 4.03
N GLY A 195 -16.32 4.93 3.18
CA GLY A 195 -16.78 4.67 1.81
C GLY A 195 -15.77 3.86 0.98
N VAL A 196 -14.48 4.22 1.04
CA VAL A 196 -13.41 3.49 0.36
C VAL A 196 -13.29 2.06 0.88
N THR A 197 -13.38 1.85 2.21
CA THR A 197 -13.32 0.49 2.78
C THR A 197 -14.51 -0.37 2.37
N GLN A 198 -15.71 0.21 2.22
CA GLN A 198 -16.87 -0.54 1.73
C GLN A 198 -16.70 -0.98 0.28
N GLU A 199 -16.15 -0.11 -0.57
CA GLU A 199 -15.83 -0.43 -1.96
C GLU A 199 -14.78 -1.55 -2.04
N LEU A 200 -13.71 -1.47 -1.23
CA LEU A 200 -12.70 -2.53 -1.16
C LEU A 200 -13.29 -3.87 -0.69
N TYR A 201 -14.16 -3.85 0.32
CA TYR A 201 -14.75 -5.08 0.86
C TYR A 201 -15.71 -5.77 -0.11
N GLN A 202 -16.36 -5.01 -0.99
CA GLN A 202 -17.24 -5.56 -2.02
C GLN A 202 -16.48 -6.13 -3.22
N ARG A 203 -15.20 -5.79 -3.36
CA ARG A 203 -14.35 -6.33 -4.42
C ARG A 203 -13.93 -7.75 -4.07
N HIS A 204 -14.05 -8.63 -5.05
CA HIS A 204 -13.47 -9.97 -5.02
C HIS A 204 -12.20 -9.92 -5.86
N PRO A 205 -11.02 -9.70 -5.26
CA PRO A 205 -9.78 -9.60 -6.03
C PRO A 205 -9.57 -10.90 -6.81
N GLU A 206 -9.46 -10.77 -8.13
CA GLU A 206 -9.12 -11.91 -8.98
C GLU A 206 -7.73 -12.43 -8.62
N ASP A 207 -7.53 -13.74 -8.73
CA ASP A 207 -6.21 -14.31 -8.54
C ASP A 207 -5.23 -13.72 -9.57
N PRO A 208 -3.98 -13.40 -9.17
CA PRO A 208 -2.97 -12.92 -10.09
C PRO A 208 -2.74 -13.94 -11.22
N GLU A 209 -2.40 -13.44 -12.41
CA GLU A 209 -2.04 -14.30 -13.54
C GLU A 209 -0.89 -15.26 -13.16
N PRO A 210 -0.86 -16.49 -13.73
CA PRO A 210 0.21 -17.45 -13.45
C PRO A 210 1.60 -16.85 -13.75
N GLY A 211 2.50 -16.84 -12.76
CA GLY A 211 3.90 -16.39 -12.90
C GLY A 211 4.24 -15.05 -12.23
N THR A 212 3.27 -14.33 -11.66
CA THR A 212 3.54 -13.16 -10.81
C THR A 212 4.02 -13.62 -9.43
N MET A 213 5.00 -12.91 -8.82
CA MET A 213 5.39 -13.17 -7.43
C MET A 213 4.17 -13.01 -6.51
N LYS A 214 3.77 -14.09 -5.86
CA LYS A 214 2.67 -14.07 -4.90
C LYS A 214 3.25 -13.93 -3.50
N PHE A 215 2.96 -12.81 -2.85
CA PHE A 215 3.01 -12.77 -1.40
C PHE A 215 1.66 -13.28 -0.88
N PHE A 216 1.67 -14.13 0.14
CA PHE A 216 0.46 -14.58 0.86
C PHE A 216 -0.57 -15.38 0.04
N SER A 217 -0.18 -15.98 -1.09
CA SER A 217 -0.99 -17.09 -1.61
C SER A 217 -0.67 -18.31 -0.76
N GLY A 218 -1.64 -18.76 0.05
CA GLY A 218 -1.55 -20.01 0.79
C GLY A 218 -0.88 -21.08 -0.07
N ALA A 219 0.06 -21.80 0.56
CA ALA A 219 0.86 -22.87 0.01
C ALA A 219 0.18 -23.56 -1.18
N ILE A 220 0.88 -23.60 -2.32
CA ILE A 220 0.91 -24.64 -3.36
C ILE A 220 1.61 -24.02 -4.58
N VAL A 221 2.92 -24.22 -4.67
CA VAL A 221 3.49 -24.64 -5.94
C VAL A 221 3.93 -26.07 -5.69
N ASP A 222 3.20 -26.98 -6.31
CA ASP A 222 3.48 -28.40 -6.38
C ASP A 222 4.98 -28.64 -6.55
N SER A 223 5.57 -29.23 -5.52
CA SER A 223 6.70 -30.13 -5.69
C SER A 223 6.12 -31.49 -6.06
N ASN A 224 5.71 -31.65 -7.32
CA ASN A 224 5.38 -32.96 -7.88
C ASN A 224 5.75 -33.03 -9.38
N ASN A 225 6.83 -33.79 -9.62
CA ASN A 225 7.41 -34.29 -10.87
C ASN A 225 8.12 -33.32 -11.82
#